data_AF-A0A934VT39-F1
#
_entry.id   AF-A0A934VT39-F1
#
_cell.length_a   1.000
_cell.length_b   1.000
_cell.length_c   1.000
_cell.angle_alpha   90.00
_cell.angle_beta   90.00
_cell.angle_gamma   90.00
#
_symmetry.space_group_name_H-M   'P 1'
#
loop_
_entity.id
_entity.type
_entity.pdbx_description
1 polymer ?
#
loop_
_entity_poly.entity_id
_entity_poly.type
_entity_poly.pdbx_seq_one_letter_code
_entity_poly.pdbx_strand_id
1 'polypeptide(L)'
;MKLSILLLFTLHVTLYTSSKSTPYPLYAIEFGVEFPIDKQRAKILTDHFDAYFGSIEVSKDIAQHTKTLDPDFEYVRYVGRWTVGSEARETIENGQRDQVLHYLLGELAEPIAPDTTTFKVANLYGTLPDNSTLNETDVWLRVEDEWMRITSATGKQVTVERAWDNSTASAHSKGASILAPVVGSKTKIRNGKLALRHDTASRLRWQEVLEEALKHNRENDAATWIDILMGNFASYTLGGETVPMNSGRQWNFQTWSPYSEDDLAEETEKAITWIQNRYRDVTGEWPTIWANNMEFPQSPDSPRLQMLLPSEHLPRPLDGFAMENMYAHWGYGGGSGKNFMWVPEDEWIEHLQSLMLMGELKVNARPLMFDGGIDNLKFARLPHNERERLINYGYASYLMGVKVEPDGSIYTKLGSCPIAMIDDKPQLHIYDCFTWDIGHPIETRLSSDALGYRIPNSSVFIRRFENGIVLVNPSAEQSNPIQLPDTEKTLIDPTIKTPASTTLSLGPRTGKILLLR
;
A
#
# COMPACT_ATOMS: atom_id res chain seq x y z
N MET A 1 -11.67 -18.37 -25.73
CA MET A 1 -10.61 -18.54 -26.73
C MET A 1 -10.00 -17.17 -27.01
N LYS A 2 -9.13 -16.68 -26.12
CA LYS A 2 -8.47 -15.36 -26.23
C LYS A 2 -7.02 -15.60 -26.68
N LEU A 3 -6.64 -14.88 -27.72
CA LEU A 3 -5.41 -15.04 -28.49
C LEU A 3 -4.20 -14.67 -27.63
N SER A 4 -3.24 -15.59 -27.54
CA SER A 4 -1.94 -15.42 -26.88
C SER A 4 -1.08 -14.39 -27.63
N ILE A 5 -1.21 -13.11 -27.28
CA ILE A 5 -0.10 -12.17 -27.44
C ILE A 5 0.75 -12.35 -26.20
N LEU A 6 1.70 -13.29 -26.27
CA LEU A 6 2.78 -13.41 -25.30
C LEU A 6 3.77 -12.28 -25.59
N LEU A 7 3.39 -11.04 -25.28
CA LEU A 7 4.38 -9.99 -25.06
C LEU A 7 5.25 -10.50 -23.91
N LEU A 8 6.51 -10.80 -24.21
CA LEU A 8 7.56 -11.06 -23.22
C LEU A 8 7.75 -9.78 -22.41
N PHE A 9 6.84 -9.53 -21.47
CA PHE A 9 7.10 -8.64 -20.37
C PHE A 9 8.10 -9.38 -19.49
N THR A 10 9.32 -8.86 -19.41
CA THR A 10 10.27 -9.26 -18.38
C THR A 10 9.66 -8.89 -17.04
N LEU A 11 8.93 -9.82 -16.42
CA LEU A 11 8.63 -9.71 -15.00
C LEU A 11 9.96 -9.63 -14.27
N HIS A 12 10.05 -8.72 -13.30
CA HIS A 12 11.21 -8.58 -12.42
C HIS A 12 11.29 -9.80 -11.49
N VAL A 13 11.87 -10.87 -12.03
CA VAL A 13 12.11 -12.14 -11.35
C VAL A 13 13.48 -12.09 -10.70
N THR A 14 13.56 -12.38 -9.40
CA THR A 14 14.85 -12.59 -8.74
C THR A 14 15.12 -14.09 -8.61
N LEU A 15 16.37 -14.49 -8.82
CA LEU A 15 16.83 -15.85 -8.58
C LEU A 15 17.29 -16.01 -7.12
N TYR A 16 17.07 -17.18 -6.54
CA TYR A 16 17.73 -17.58 -5.31
C TYR A 16 19.25 -17.45 -5.45
N THR A 17 19.91 -16.79 -4.49
CA THR A 17 21.36 -16.49 -4.49
C THR A 17 21.86 -15.69 -5.70
N SER A 18 21.12 -14.67 -6.13
CA SER A 18 21.40 -13.81 -7.31
C SER A 18 22.64 -12.91 -7.23
N SER A 19 23.79 -13.41 -6.74
CA SER A 19 25.03 -12.66 -6.42
C SER A 19 24.98 -11.80 -5.15
N LYS A 20 23.83 -11.70 -4.50
CA LYS A 20 23.64 -10.98 -3.24
C LYS A 20 24.03 -11.84 -2.06
N SER A 21 24.36 -11.18 -0.97
CA SER A 21 24.71 -11.82 0.30
C SER A 21 23.50 -12.38 1.06
N THR A 22 22.28 -12.15 0.55
CA THR A 22 21.02 -12.64 1.10
C THR A 22 20.46 -13.73 0.16
N PRO A 23 20.13 -14.94 0.65
CA PRO A 23 19.64 -16.01 -0.22
C PRO A 23 18.25 -15.72 -0.81
N TYR A 24 17.41 -15.01 -0.05
CA TYR A 24 16.06 -14.61 -0.44
C TYR A 24 16.01 -13.11 -0.73
N PRO A 25 15.25 -12.68 -1.75
CA PRO A 25 15.29 -11.31 -2.21
C PRO A 25 14.60 -10.36 -1.22
N LEU A 26 15.31 -9.30 -0.88
CA LEU A 26 14.86 -8.25 0.03
C LEU A 26 14.77 -6.92 -0.70
N TYR A 27 13.95 -6.01 -0.18
CA TYR A 27 14.04 -4.59 -0.54
C TYR A 27 14.05 -3.72 0.72
N ALA A 28 14.77 -2.61 0.64
CA ALA A 28 14.92 -1.66 1.73
C ALA A 28 13.80 -0.62 1.66
N ILE A 29 13.27 -0.21 2.81
CA ILE A 29 12.32 0.90 2.92
C ILE A 29 12.88 2.00 3.83
N GLU A 30 12.68 3.26 3.42
CA GLU A 30 12.93 4.44 4.23
C GLU A 30 11.74 5.40 4.20
N PHE A 31 11.26 5.72 5.40
CA PHE A 31 10.34 6.82 5.60
C PHE A 31 10.61 7.52 6.93
N GLY A 32 10.48 8.84 6.93
CA GLY A 32 10.49 9.65 8.14
C GLY A 32 11.85 9.75 8.82
N VAL A 33 12.92 9.27 8.18
CA VAL A 33 14.30 9.42 8.64
C VAL A 33 15.11 10.06 7.51
N GLU A 34 15.55 11.29 7.70
CA GLU A 34 16.49 11.92 6.76
C GLU A 34 17.77 11.08 6.72
N PHE A 35 17.99 10.39 5.60
CA PHE A 35 19.07 9.43 5.45
C PHE A 35 19.79 9.60 4.11
N PRO A 36 20.69 10.60 4.00
CA PRO A 36 21.39 10.84 2.75
C PRO A 36 22.23 9.63 2.34
N ILE A 37 22.09 9.20 1.09
CA ILE A 37 22.84 8.06 0.56
C ILE A 37 24.16 8.55 -0.04
N ASP A 38 25.26 8.01 0.47
CA ASP A 38 26.60 8.15 -0.13
C ASP A 38 27.00 6.85 -0.85
N LYS A 39 28.18 6.82 -1.47
CA LYS A 39 28.67 5.66 -2.23
C LYS A 39 28.89 4.42 -1.36
N GLN A 40 29.28 4.57 -0.11
CA GLN A 40 29.48 3.45 0.80
C GLN A 40 28.13 2.82 1.19
N ARG A 41 27.13 3.66 1.51
CA ARG A 41 25.77 3.23 1.81
C ARG A 41 25.09 2.60 0.61
N ALA A 42 25.27 3.18 -0.58
CA ALA A 42 24.81 2.60 -1.84
C ALA A 42 25.35 1.17 -2.02
N LYS A 43 26.64 0.94 -1.76
CA LYS A 43 27.24 -0.40 -1.81
C LYS A 43 26.58 -1.38 -0.83
N ILE A 44 26.39 -0.97 0.42
CA ILE A 44 25.70 -1.82 1.42
C ILE A 44 24.28 -2.14 0.93
N LEU A 45 23.55 -1.17 0.39
CA LEU A 45 22.21 -1.42 -0.15
C LEU A 45 22.23 -2.44 -1.30
N THR A 46 23.13 -2.29 -2.28
CA THR A 46 23.21 -3.21 -3.43
C THR A 46 23.69 -4.61 -3.06
N ASP A 47 24.54 -4.74 -2.04
CA ASP A 47 25.05 -6.04 -1.59
C ASP A 47 23.96 -6.92 -0.92
N HIS A 48 22.88 -6.30 -0.44
CA HIS A 48 21.88 -6.94 0.43
C HIS A 48 20.43 -6.84 -0.07
N PHE A 49 20.09 -5.84 -0.88
CA PHE A 49 18.72 -5.54 -1.31
C PHE A 49 18.63 -5.41 -2.83
N ASP A 50 17.45 -5.71 -3.37
CA ASP A 50 17.09 -5.53 -4.79
C ASP A 50 16.70 -4.10 -5.13
N ALA A 51 16.24 -3.35 -4.15
CA ALA A 51 15.76 -2.01 -4.38
C ALA A 51 15.62 -1.23 -3.07
N TYR A 52 15.49 0.09 -3.17
CA TYR A 52 15.31 1.01 -2.05
C TYR A 52 14.12 1.94 -2.27
N PHE A 53 13.20 1.93 -1.32
CA PHE A 53 11.85 2.49 -1.42
C PHE A 53 11.60 3.62 -0.44
N GLY A 54 10.74 4.55 -0.84
CA GLY A 54 10.05 5.48 0.06
C GLY A 54 10.31 6.94 -0.29
N SER A 55 10.48 7.79 0.72
CA SER A 55 10.74 9.23 0.55
C SER A 55 12.21 9.55 0.30
N ILE A 56 12.86 8.70 -0.49
CA ILE A 56 14.31 8.68 -0.64
C ILE A 56 14.85 9.92 -1.36
N GLU A 57 15.97 10.43 -0.85
CA GLU A 57 16.75 11.51 -1.46
C GLU A 57 18.06 10.94 -2.03
N VAL A 58 18.06 10.66 -3.33
CA VAL A 58 19.21 10.10 -4.04
C VAL A 58 19.57 10.99 -5.22
N SER A 59 20.82 11.45 -5.25
CA SER A 59 21.32 12.27 -6.36
C SER A 59 21.60 11.42 -7.60
N LYS A 60 21.67 12.06 -8.77
CA LYS A 60 22.00 11.40 -10.04
C LYS A 60 23.34 10.66 -10.02
N ASP A 61 24.37 11.24 -9.40
CA ASP A 61 25.71 10.60 -9.29
C ASP A 61 25.64 9.30 -8.47
N ILE A 62 24.89 9.32 -7.36
CA ILE A 62 24.70 8.13 -6.53
C ILE A 62 23.89 7.08 -7.28
N ALA A 63 22.81 7.46 -7.97
CA ALA A 63 22.03 6.53 -8.78
C ALA A 63 22.86 5.86 -9.88
N GLN A 64 23.67 6.65 -10.60
CA GLN A 64 24.60 6.13 -11.60
C GLN A 64 25.65 5.21 -10.98
N HIS A 65 26.21 5.57 -9.83
CA HIS A 65 27.16 4.71 -9.11
C HIS A 65 26.52 3.38 -8.73
N THR A 66 25.30 3.40 -8.19
CA THR A 66 24.54 2.19 -7.84
C THR A 66 24.34 1.28 -9.05
N LYS A 67 23.99 1.83 -10.22
CA LYS A 67 23.88 1.06 -11.47
C LYS A 67 25.20 0.42 -11.93
N THR A 68 26.36 0.95 -11.52
CA THR A 68 27.67 0.29 -11.77
C THR A 68 27.96 -0.87 -10.82
N LEU A 69 27.33 -0.87 -9.64
CA LEU A 69 27.46 -1.94 -8.64
C LEU A 69 26.47 -3.07 -8.95
N ASP A 70 25.22 -2.71 -9.23
CA ASP A 70 24.11 -3.59 -9.56
C ASP A 70 23.20 -2.89 -10.58
N PRO A 71 23.25 -3.25 -11.88
CA PRO A 71 22.42 -2.66 -12.92
C PRO A 71 20.91 -2.84 -12.68
N ASP A 72 20.53 -3.89 -11.95
CA ASP A 72 19.13 -4.25 -11.69
C ASP A 72 18.60 -3.61 -10.40
N PHE A 73 19.45 -2.92 -9.62
CA PHE A 73 19.01 -2.24 -8.41
C PHE A 73 18.08 -1.07 -8.71
N GLU A 74 16.93 -1.00 -8.04
CA GLU A 74 15.93 0.05 -8.27
C GLU A 74 15.86 1.04 -7.11
N TYR A 75 15.80 2.32 -7.44
CA TYR A 75 15.29 3.34 -6.53
C TYR A 75 13.81 3.56 -6.84
N VAL A 76 12.96 3.49 -5.83
CA VAL A 76 11.51 3.65 -6.02
C VAL A 76 10.97 4.74 -5.10
N ARG A 77 10.53 5.84 -5.71
CA ARG A 77 10.11 7.04 -4.99
C ARG A 77 8.61 7.07 -4.78
N TYR A 78 8.23 7.33 -3.55
CA TYR A 78 6.86 7.41 -3.11
C TYR A 78 6.14 8.66 -3.66
N VAL A 79 4.89 8.48 -4.10
CA VAL A 79 4.01 9.52 -4.65
C VAL A 79 2.64 9.45 -3.98
N GLY A 80 2.47 10.27 -2.94
CA GLY A 80 1.23 10.38 -2.14
C GLY A 80 0.25 11.43 -2.65
N ARG A 81 -0.20 11.32 -3.92
CA ARG A 81 -1.09 12.30 -4.59
C ARG A 81 -2.57 11.93 -4.48
N TRP A 82 -3.05 11.61 -3.28
CA TRP A 82 -4.47 11.29 -3.07
C TRP A 82 -5.31 12.51 -2.67
N THR A 83 -4.70 13.48 -1.97
CA THR A 83 -5.30 14.79 -1.73
C THR A 83 -4.89 15.76 -2.83
N VAL A 84 -5.81 16.65 -3.18
CA VAL A 84 -5.59 17.73 -4.15
C VAL A 84 -4.47 18.66 -3.68
N GLY A 85 -3.41 18.77 -4.50
CA GLY A 85 -2.31 19.70 -4.31
C GLY A 85 -2.73 21.15 -4.54
N SER A 86 -1.86 22.11 -4.19
CA SER A 86 -2.15 23.54 -4.37
C SER A 86 -2.36 23.94 -5.83
N GLU A 87 -1.64 23.30 -6.76
CA GLU A 87 -1.73 23.59 -8.19
C GLU A 87 -3.04 23.04 -8.78
N ALA A 88 -3.34 21.76 -8.59
CA ALA A 88 -4.62 21.16 -8.99
C ALA A 88 -5.84 21.86 -8.37
N ARG A 89 -5.69 22.43 -7.17
CA ARG A 89 -6.76 23.19 -6.50
C ARG A 89 -7.22 24.39 -7.31
N GLU A 90 -6.29 25.14 -7.93
CA GLU A 90 -6.65 26.28 -8.78
C GLU A 90 -7.47 25.82 -9.98
N THR A 91 -7.10 24.69 -10.59
CA THR A 91 -7.87 24.07 -11.67
C THR A 91 -9.30 23.73 -11.24
N ILE A 92 -9.46 23.15 -10.05
CA ILE A 92 -10.77 22.80 -9.48
C ILE A 92 -11.60 24.05 -9.19
N GLU A 93 -11.00 25.08 -8.57
CA GLU A 93 -11.69 26.34 -8.23
C GLU A 93 -12.10 27.13 -9.49
N ASN A 94 -11.44 26.89 -10.63
CA ASN A 94 -11.70 27.51 -11.93
C ASN A 94 -12.61 26.68 -12.86
N GLY A 95 -13.45 25.80 -12.31
CA GLY A 95 -14.54 25.15 -13.07
C GLY A 95 -14.38 23.64 -13.31
N GLN A 96 -13.32 23.01 -12.79
CA GLN A 96 -13.12 21.56 -12.87
C GLN A 96 -13.51 20.84 -11.56
N ARG A 97 -14.64 21.24 -10.97
CA ARG A 97 -15.11 20.71 -9.68
C ARG A 97 -15.50 19.25 -9.74
N ASP A 98 -15.84 18.72 -10.90
CA ASP A 98 -16.10 17.29 -11.11
C ASP A 98 -14.84 16.41 -11.05
N GLN A 99 -13.62 17.01 -11.02
CA GLN A 99 -12.36 16.27 -10.94
C GLN A 99 -11.99 15.80 -9.52
N VAL A 100 -12.81 16.13 -8.51
CA VAL A 100 -12.64 15.64 -7.13
C VAL A 100 -13.73 14.66 -6.76
N LEU A 101 -13.40 13.76 -5.85
CA LEU A 101 -14.33 12.73 -5.40
C LEU A 101 -15.51 13.39 -4.69
N HIS A 102 -16.72 12.99 -5.07
CA HIS A 102 -17.94 13.40 -4.37
C HIS A 102 -18.55 12.23 -3.61
N TYR A 103 -19.36 12.55 -2.61
CA TYR A 103 -20.20 11.59 -1.93
C TYR A 103 -21.67 12.03 -1.96
N LEU A 104 -22.58 11.04 -1.92
CA LEU A 104 -24.00 11.24 -1.72
C LEU A 104 -24.23 11.80 -0.31
N LEU A 105 -24.51 13.09 -0.24
CA LEU A 105 -24.85 13.78 1.00
C LEU A 105 -26.26 13.41 1.45
N GLY A 106 -27.18 13.20 0.51
CA GLY A 106 -28.58 12.86 0.76
C GLY A 106 -29.43 13.16 -0.47
N GLU A 107 -30.70 13.42 -0.26
CA GLU A 107 -31.68 13.66 -1.33
C GLU A 107 -32.48 14.92 -1.05
N LEU A 108 -33.01 15.57 -2.08
CA LEU A 108 -33.96 16.66 -1.89
C LEU A 108 -35.22 16.15 -1.20
N ALA A 109 -35.54 16.71 -0.03
CA ALA A 109 -36.73 16.29 0.72
C ALA A 109 -38.03 16.68 0.01
N GLU A 110 -38.01 17.78 -0.73
CA GLU A 110 -39.11 18.36 -1.49
C GLU A 110 -38.56 18.92 -2.81
N PRO A 111 -39.40 19.08 -3.86
CA PRO A 111 -38.93 19.71 -5.10
C PRO A 111 -38.51 21.17 -4.82
N ILE A 112 -37.51 21.66 -5.55
CA ILE A 112 -37.03 23.05 -5.46
C ILE A 112 -37.19 23.74 -6.81
N ALA A 113 -37.66 24.98 -6.80
CA ALA A 113 -37.72 25.83 -7.99
C ALA A 113 -36.36 26.55 -8.21
N PRO A 114 -36.09 27.13 -9.40
CA PRO A 114 -34.82 27.83 -9.67
C PRO A 114 -34.47 28.94 -8.68
N ASP A 115 -35.47 29.63 -8.12
CA ASP A 115 -35.32 30.72 -7.15
C ASP A 115 -35.28 30.25 -5.68
N THR A 116 -35.46 28.94 -5.43
CA THR A 116 -35.42 28.38 -4.08
C THR A 116 -33.98 28.29 -3.57
N THR A 117 -33.59 29.17 -2.64
CA THR A 117 -32.23 29.21 -2.07
C THR A 117 -32.09 28.42 -0.77
N THR A 118 -33.19 28.00 -0.16
CA THR A 118 -33.19 27.27 1.11
C THR A 118 -34.04 26.02 1.01
N PHE A 119 -33.47 24.86 1.35
CA PHE A 119 -34.18 23.59 1.26
C PHE A 119 -33.73 22.59 2.33
N LYS A 120 -34.48 21.48 2.45
CA LYS A 120 -34.18 20.39 3.39
C LYS A 120 -33.60 19.18 2.66
N VAL A 121 -32.62 18.56 3.30
CA VAL A 121 -32.00 17.31 2.86
C VAL A 121 -32.69 16.12 3.57
N ALA A 122 -33.31 15.24 2.79
CA ALA A 122 -33.75 13.93 3.24
C ALA A 122 -32.56 12.96 3.29
N ASN A 123 -32.64 11.96 4.18
CA ASN A 123 -31.63 10.90 4.29
C ASN A 123 -30.18 11.42 4.41
N LEU A 124 -29.97 12.52 5.14
CA LEU A 124 -28.66 13.15 5.31
C LEU A 124 -27.61 12.13 5.83
N TYR A 125 -26.57 11.90 5.03
CA TYR A 125 -25.49 10.96 5.29
C TYR A 125 -24.22 11.68 5.78
N GLY A 126 -24.14 11.89 7.09
CA GLY A 126 -23.07 12.65 7.76
C GLY A 126 -23.59 13.98 8.30
N THR A 127 -22.69 14.92 8.58
CA THR A 127 -23.05 16.27 9.00
C THR A 127 -22.63 17.31 7.97
N LEU A 128 -23.44 18.37 7.88
CA LEU A 128 -23.09 19.58 7.14
C LEU A 128 -22.03 20.37 7.91
N PRO A 129 -21.15 21.11 7.21
CA PRO A 129 -20.15 21.95 7.87
C PRO A 129 -20.82 23.05 8.70
N ASP A 130 -20.15 23.46 9.78
CA ASP A 130 -20.61 24.59 10.57
C ASP A 130 -20.43 25.93 9.84
N ASN A 131 -21.12 26.98 10.31
CA ASN A 131 -21.05 28.29 9.67
C ASN A 131 -19.65 28.92 9.77
N SER A 132 -18.84 28.57 10.77
CA SER A 132 -17.44 29.01 10.84
C SER A 132 -16.62 28.46 9.67
N THR A 133 -16.79 27.17 9.36
CA THR A 133 -16.14 26.52 8.23
C THR A 133 -16.57 27.18 6.92
N LEU A 134 -17.86 27.43 6.75
CA LEU A 134 -18.41 28.08 5.56
C LEU A 134 -17.92 29.52 5.36
N ASN A 135 -17.58 30.24 6.44
CA ASN A 135 -17.04 31.60 6.34
C ASN A 135 -15.57 31.63 5.89
N GLU A 136 -14.85 30.52 6.07
CA GLU A 136 -13.42 30.44 5.78
C GLU A 136 -13.11 29.81 4.41
N THR A 137 -14.01 28.98 3.88
CA THR A 137 -13.82 28.27 2.62
C THR A 137 -15.12 28.17 1.84
N ASP A 138 -15.02 28.24 0.51
CA ASP A 138 -16.13 27.88 -0.37
C ASP A 138 -16.39 26.37 -0.25
N VAL A 139 -17.63 26.01 0.07
CA VAL A 139 -18.13 24.64 0.07
C VAL A 139 -19.33 24.58 -0.87
N TRP A 140 -19.42 23.53 -1.68
CA TRP A 140 -20.45 23.41 -2.69
C TRP A 140 -21.21 22.09 -2.60
N LEU A 141 -22.37 22.10 -3.23
CA LEU A 141 -23.21 20.96 -3.53
C LEU A 141 -23.39 20.84 -5.03
N ARG A 142 -23.73 19.64 -5.49
CA ARG A 142 -24.24 19.39 -6.84
C ARG A 142 -25.59 18.68 -6.76
N VAL A 143 -26.55 19.16 -7.54
CA VAL A 143 -27.83 18.48 -7.80
C VAL A 143 -28.00 18.41 -9.31
N GLU A 144 -27.96 17.20 -9.87
CA GLU A 144 -27.91 17.00 -11.33
C GLU A 144 -26.78 17.84 -11.95
N ASP A 145 -27.05 18.73 -12.90
CA ASP A 145 -26.03 19.58 -13.53
C ASP A 145 -25.86 20.96 -12.86
N GLU A 146 -26.55 21.22 -11.75
CA GLU A 146 -26.43 22.48 -11.03
C GLU A 146 -25.40 22.41 -9.89
N TRP A 147 -24.44 23.34 -9.92
CA TRP A 147 -23.55 23.63 -8.81
C TRP A 147 -24.13 24.73 -7.93
N MET A 148 -24.08 24.50 -6.63
CA MET A 148 -24.62 25.42 -5.62
C MET A 148 -23.58 25.65 -4.55
N ARG A 149 -23.31 26.91 -4.17
CA ARG A 149 -22.41 27.21 -3.05
C ARG A 149 -23.18 27.28 -1.75
N ILE A 150 -22.75 26.56 -0.71
CA ILE A 150 -23.38 26.61 0.61
C ILE A 150 -23.05 27.93 1.28
N THR A 151 -24.07 28.68 1.70
CA THR A 151 -23.91 29.94 2.44
C THR A 151 -24.23 29.79 3.93
N SER A 152 -25.08 28.84 4.29
CA SER A 152 -25.30 28.44 5.70
C SER A 152 -25.90 27.04 5.78
N ALA A 153 -25.69 26.35 6.90
CA ALA A 153 -26.31 25.06 7.17
C ALA A 153 -26.76 24.97 8.63
N THR A 154 -27.94 24.38 8.87
CA THR A 154 -28.43 24.10 10.23
C THR A 154 -29.22 22.79 10.25
N GLY A 155 -28.67 21.76 10.89
CA GLY A 155 -29.26 20.42 10.91
C GLY A 155 -29.38 19.84 9.50
N LYS A 156 -30.61 19.62 9.03
CA LYS A 156 -30.92 19.13 7.67
C LYS A 156 -31.29 20.24 6.68
N GLN A 157 -31.27 21.50 7.11
CA GLN A 157 -31.60 22.64 6.27
C GLN A 157 -30.32 23.28 5.74
N VAL A 158 -30.27 23.52 4.44
CA VAL A 158 -29.15 24.18 3.77
C VAL A 158 -29.65 25.41 3.03
N THR A 159 -28.87 26.48 3.10
CA THR A 159 -29.04 27.68 2.29
C THR A 159 -27.88 27.77 1.32
N VAL A 160 -28.18 28.06 0.05
CA VAL A 160 -27.22 28.08 -1.03
C VAL A 160 -27.32 29.34 -1.89
N GLU A 161 -26.22 29.68 -2.54
CA GLU A 161 -26.21 30.45 -3.78
C GLU A 161 -26.41 29.47 -4.94
N ARG A 162 -27.48 29.69 -5.70
CA ARG A 162 -27.86 28.91 -6.90
C ARG A 162 -27.07 29.38 -8.12
N ALA A 163 -27.06 28.58 -9.19
CA ALA A 163 -26.35 28.92 -10.44
C ALA A 163 -24.87 29.29 -10.21
N TRP A 164 -24.21 28.62 -9.27
CA TRP A 164 -22.83 28.92 -8.95
C TRP A 164 -21.89 28.27 -9.97
N ASP A 165 -20.66 28.78 -10.09
CA ASP A 165 -19.65 28.24 -11.01
C ASP A 165 -20.12 28.13 -12.48
N ASN A 166 -20.84 29.16 -12.95
CA ASN A 166 -21.43 29.22 -14.30
C ASN A 166 -22.46 28.12 -14.60
N SER A 167 -22.99 27.41 -13.60
CA SER A 167 -24.14 26.53 -13.79
C SER A 167 -25.44 27.33 -13.95
N THR A 168 -26.53 26.67 -14.35
CA THR A 168 -27.86 27.31 -14.48
C THR A 168 -28.79 26.83 -13.38
N ALA A 169 -29.44 27.77 -12.68
CA ALA A 169 -30.45 27.45 -11.68
C ALA A 169 -31.63 26.73 -12.32
N SER A 170 -31.89 25.49 -11.89
CA SER A 170 -32.90 24.61 -12.48
C SER A 170 -33.95 24.18 -11.45
N ALA A 171 -35.09 23.70 -11.93
CA ALA A 171 -36.06 23.03 -11.06
C ALA A 171 -35.57 21.60 -10.83
N HIS A 172 -35.57 21.13 -9.58
CA HIS A 172 -35.18 19.76 -9.25
C HIS A 172 -36.30 19.05 -8.52
N SER A 173 -36.46 17.77 -8.81
CA SER A 173 -37.51 16.92 -8.23
C SER A 173 -37.16 16.48 -6.81
N LYS A 174 -38.20 16.16 -6.03
CA LYS A 174 -38.04 15.44 -4.77
C LYS A 174 -37.31 14.12 -5.00
N GLY A 175 -36.39 13.78 -4.11
CA GLY A 175 -35.57 12.58 -4.22
C GLY A 175 -34.32 12.74 -5.09
N ALA A 176 -34.13 13.87 -5.77
CA ALA A 176 -32.91 14.10 -6.53
C ALA A 176 -31.68 14.07 -5.60
N SER A 177 -30.63 13.37 -6.05
CA SER A 177 -29.40 13.19 -5.29
C SER A 177 -28.67 14.52 -5.10
N ILE A 178 -28.23 14.75 -3.86
CA ILE A 178 -27.40 15.88 -3.49
C ILE A 178 -26.00 15.35 -3.22
N LEU A 179 -25.03 15.85 -3.96
CA LEU A 179 -23.63 15.44 -3.88
C LEU A 179 -22.81 16.55 -3.21
N ALA A 180 -21.83 16.15 -2.43
CA ALA A 180 -20.88 17.05 -1.78
C ALA A 180 -19.44 16.54 -1.98
N PRO A 181 -18.41 17.40 -2.00
CA PRO A 181 -17.04 16.96 -2.17
C PRO A 181 -16.55 16.17 -0.95
N VAL A 182 -15.78 15.12 -1.20
CA VAL A 182 -15.05 14.36 -0.17
C VAL A 182 -13.79 15.13 0.24
N VAL A 183 -13.54 15.19 1.54
CA VAL A 183 -12.32 15.78 2.10
C VAL A 183 -11.31 14.71 2.49
N GLY A 184 -10.04 14.96 2.21
CA GLY A 184 -8.88 14.10 2.42
C GLY A 184 -8.32 14.08 3.85
N SER A 185 -8.96 14.74 4.80
CA SER A 185 -8.58 14.74 6.22
C SER A 185 -9.78 15.11 7.09
N LYS A 186 -9.80 14.73 8.37
CA LYS A 186 -10.84 15.14 9.33
C LYS A 186 -10.84 16.66 9.47
N THR A 187 -11.68 17.32 8.68
CA THR A 187 -12.07 18.75 8.74
C THR A 187 -11.03 19.68 9.36
N LYS A 188 -9.82 19.68 8.79
CA LYS A 188 -8.88 20.78 8.98
C LYS A 188 -8.90 21.61 7.72
N ILE A 189 -9.51 22.77 7.84
CA ILE A 189 -9.23 23.88 6.93
C ILE A 189 -7.72 24.11 7.02
N ARG A 190 -6.99 23.78 5.94
CA ARG A 190 -5.55 24.03 5.86
C ARG A 190 -5.37 25.31 5.08
N ASN A 191 -4.85 26.34 5.73
CA ASN A 191 -4.64 27.67 5.12
C ASN A 191 -5.93 28.25 4.51
N GLY A 192 -7.07 28.14 5.20
CA GLY A 192 -8.36 28.64 4.69
C GLY A 192 -9.00 27.76 3.62
N LYS A 193 -8.49 26.56 3.32
CA LYS A 193 -9.07 25.69 2.26
C LYS A 193 -9.37 24.28 2.73
N LEU A 194 -10.43 23.68 2.17
CA LEU A 194 -10.71 22.25 2.31
C LEU A 194 -9.59 21.42 1.67
N ALA A 195 -9.05 20.42 2.38
CA ALA A 195 -8.22 19.39 1.77
C ALA A 195 -9.11 18.44 0.97
N LEU A 196 -9.27 18.65 -0.34
CA LEU A 196 -10.13 17.79 -1.18
C LEU A 196 -9.44 16.46 -1.50
N ARG A 197 -10.25 15.44 -1.76
CA ARG A 197 -9.79 14.14 -2.25
C ARG A 197 -9.93 14.09 -3.78
N HIS A 198 -8.88 13.68 -4.49
CA HIS A 198 -9.00 13.39 -5.92
C HIS A 198 -10.01 12.26 -6.17
N ASP A 199 -10.78 12.35 -7.24
CA ASP A 199 -11.49 11.20 -7.79
C ASP A 199 -10.48 10.26 -8.47
N THR A 200 -10.60 8.96 -8.25
CA THR A 200 -9.78 7.95 -8.91
C THR A 200 -10.08 7.84 -10.39
N ALA A 201 -11.31 8.17 -10.84
CA ALA A 201 -11.64 8.25 -12.27
C ALA A 201 -11.20 9.58 -12.91
N SER A 202 -10.85 10.58 -12.09
CA SER A 202 -10.44 11.89 -12.59
C SER A 202 -9.03 11.88 -13.14
N ARG A 203 -8.87 12.51 -14.31
CA ARG A 203 -7.57 12.64 -14.95
C ARG A 203 -6.58 13.49 -14.16
N LEU A 204 -7.08 14.47 -13.42
CA LEU A 204 -6.24 15.45 -12.73
C LEU A 204 -5.25 14.79 -11.77
N ARG A 205 -5.69 13.78 -11.01
CA ARG A 205 -4.83 13.00 -10.12
C ARG A 205 -3.67 12.36 -10.86
N TRP A 206 -4.00 11.64 -11.93
CA TRP A 206 -3.04 10.84 -12.67
C TRP A 206 -2.05 11.69 -13.43
N GLN A 207 -2.44 12.90 -13.82
CA GLN A 207 -1.53 13.88 -14.38
C GLN A 207 -0.46 14.29 -13.35
N GLU A 208 -0.84 14.63 -12.12
CA GLU A 208 0.14 14.93 -11.06
C GLU A 208 1.09 13.74 -10.80
N VAL A 209 0.56 12.51 -10.80
CA VAL A 209 1.37 11.30 -10.65
C VAL A 209 2.36 11.13 -11.82
N LEU A 210 1.91 11.32 -13.06
CA LEU A 210 2.77 11.25 -14.24
C LEU A 210 3.88 12.32 -14.20
N GLU A 211 3.55 13.54 -13.80
CA GLU A 211 4.50 14.65 -13.70
C GLU A 211 5.60 14.36 -12.67
N GLU A 212 5.24 13.82 -11.51
CA GLU A 212 6.22 13.36 -10.50
C GLU A 212 7.04 12.17 -11.00
N ALA A 213 6.41 11.18 -11.66
CA ALA A 213 7.14 10.04 -12.23
C ALA A 213 8.20 10.49 -13.25
N LEU A 214 7.82 11.40 -14.16
CA LEU A 214 8.75 11.98 -15.15
C LEU A 214 9.85 12.80 -14.49
N LYS A 215 9.55 13.51 -13.40
CA LYS A 215 10.53 14.26 -12.62
C LYS A 215 11.54 13.33 -11.94
N HIS A 216 11.06 12.31 -11.23
CA HIS A 216 11.90 11.30 -10.58
C HIS A 216 12.84 10.62 -11.58
N ASN A 217 12.31 10.22 -12.74
CA ASN A 217 13.13 9.67 -13.82
C ASN A 217 14.27 10.60 -14.26
N ARG A 218 13.98 11.88 -14.49
CA ARG A 218 15.00 12.87 -14.90
C ARG A 218 16.07 13.09 -13.83
N GLU A 219 15.67 13.08 -12.56
CA GLU A 219 16.55 13.33 -11.42
C GLU A 219 17.51 12.16 -11.19
N ASN A 220 17.02 10.91 -11.21
CA ASN A 220 17.81 9.76 -10.79
C ASN A 220 17.36 8.40 -11.34
N ASP A 221 16.61 8.35 -12.44
CA ASP A 221 16.12 7.10 -13.05
C ASP A 221 15.27 6.25 -12.07
N ALA A 222 14.60 6.91 -11.12
CA ALA A 222 13.80 6.22 -10.13
C ALA A 222 12.42 5.81 -10.67
N ALA A 223 12.01 4.61 -10.27
CA ALA A 223 10.66 4.12 -10.40
C ALA A 223 9.69 4.89 -9.48
N THR A 224 8.39 4.69 -9.72
CA THR A 224 7.33 5.38 -8.98
C THR A 224 6.55 4.42 -8.10
N TRP A 225 6.41 4.74 -6.81
CA TRP A 225 5.51 4.04 -5.89
C TRP A 225 4.30 4.91 -5.59
N ILE A 226 3.17 4.57 -6.22
CA ILE A 226 1.90 5.29 -6.07
C ILE A 226 1.22 4.82 -4.79
N ASP A 227 0.99 5.76 -3.87
CA ASP A 227 0.23 5.45 -2.67
C ASP A 227 -1.28 5.52 -2.90
N ILE A 228 -1.99 4.63 -2.20
CA ILE A 228 -3.43 4.38 -2.27
C ILE A 228 -3.86 4.32 -3.73
N LEU A 229 -3.42 3.28 -4.44
CA LEU A 229 -3.80 3.09 -5.83
C LEU A 229 -5.33 3.03 -5.97
N MET A 230 -5.92 2.09 -5.23
CA MET A 230 -7.35 1.94 -4.99
C MET A 230 -7.65 2.07 -3.50
N GLY A 231 -8.82 2.60 -3.16
CA GLY A 231 -9.31 2.64 -1.79
C GLY A 231 -9.65 4.04 -1.27
N ASN A 232 -10.11 4.06 -0.02
CA ASN A 232 -10.84 5.14 0.63
C ASN A 232 -10.13 5.67 1.88
N PHE A 233 -8.83 5.40 2.04
CA PHE A 233 -8.07 5.99 3.12
C PHE A 233 -8.21 7.51 3.06
N ALA A 234 -8.42 8.07 4.25
CA ALA A 234 -8.62 9.49 4.47
C ALA A 234 -9.79 10.14 3.68
N SER A 235 -10.82 9.37 3.30
CA SER A 235 -12.05 9.93 2.73
C SER A 235 -13.06 10.30 3.82
N TYR A 236 -13.41 11.58 3.91
CA TYR A 236 -14.37 12.09 4.89
C TYR A 236 -15.45 12.97 4.25
N THR A 237 -16.59 13.06 4.92
CA THR A 237 -17.67 14.02 4.65
C THR A 237 -17.20 15.43 5.00
N LEU A 238 -17.99 16.44 4.62
CA LEU A 238 -17.78 17.82 5.05
C LEU A 238 -17.83 18.01 6.58
N GLY A 239 -18.49 17.10 7.30
CA GLY A 239 -18.56 17.05 8.76
C GLY A 239 -17.41 16.27 9.44
N GLY A 240 -16.57 15.59 8.65
CA GLY A 240 -15.44 14.82 9.15
C GLY A 240 -15.74 13.35 9.49
N GLU A 241 -16.95 12.86 9.22
CA GLU A 241 -17.26 11.42 9.27
C GLU A 241 -16.60 10.68 8.11
N THR A 242 -16.25 9.41 8.29
CA THR A 242 -15.64 8.62 7.21
C THR A 242 -16.61 8.36 6.07
N VAL A 243 -16.09 8.23 4.85
CA VAL A 243 -16.82 7.81 3.65
C VAL A 243 -16.23 6.50 3.13
N PRO A 244 -16.66 5.34 3.68
CA PRO A 244 -16.17 4.05 3.23
C PRO A 244 -16.42 3.79 1.74
N MET A 245 -15.54 3.06 1.06
CA MET A 245 -15.75 2.66 -0.35
C MET A 245 -17.05 1.87 -0.48
N ASN A 246 -17.23 0.86 0.38
CA ASN A 246 -18.42 0.02 0.45
C ASN A 246 -19.67 0.70 1.06
N SER A 247 -19.63 2.02 1.32
CA SER A 247 -20.81 2.72 1.84
C SER A 247 -21.90 2.95 0.80
N GLY A 248 -21.61 2.72 -0.49
CA GLY A 248 -22.52 3.07 -1.58
C GLY A 248 -22.75 4.57 -1.70
N ARG A 249 -21.83 5.39 -1.17
CA ARG A 249 -21.96 6.86 -1.19
C ARG A 249 -20.94 7.57 -2.07
N GLN A 250 -19.76 6.99 -2.32
CA GLN A 250 -18.80 7.62 -3.23
C GLN A 250 -19.39 7.65 -4.64
N TRP A 251 -19.40 8.80 -5.31
CA TRP A 251 -20.22 9.01 -6.50
C TRP A 251 -19.39 9.03 -7.77
N ASN A 252 -19.82 8.24 -8.75
CA ASN A 252 -19.30 8.22 -10.11
C ASN A 252 -20.12 9.16 -11.00
N PHE A 253 -19.49 10.23 -11.48
CA PHE A 253 -20.15 11.18 -12.39
C PHE A 253 -20.38 10.62 -13.79
N GLN A 254 -19.61 9.63 -14.24
CA GLN A 254 -19.74 9.07 -15.58
C GLN A 254 -21.01 8.23 -15.72
N THR A 255 -21.35 7.45 -14.69
CA THR A 255 -22.55 6.60 -14.65
C THR A 255 -23.71 7.23 -13.89
N TRP A 256 -23.45 8.35 -13.20
CA TRP A 256 -24.38 9.01 -12.29
C TRP A 256 -24.93 8.05 -11.22
N SER A 257 -24.04 7.27 -10.61
CA SER A 257 -24.35 6.28 -9.58
C SER A 257 -23.24 6.20 -8.54
N PRO A 258 -23.45 5.55 -7.39
CA PRO A 258 -22.35 5.21 -6.51
C PRO A 258 -21.32 4.32 -7.21
N TYR A 259 -20.04 4.50 -6.90
CA TYR A 259 -18.96 3.59 -7.30
C TYR A 259 -19.17 2.21 -6.67
N SER A 260 -19.02 1.17 -7.49
CA SER A 260 -18.62 -0.17 -7.02
C SER A 260 -17.10 -0.28 -6.91
N GLU A 261 -16.61 -1.35 -6.29
CA GLU A 261 -15.17 -1.64 -6.26
C GLU A 261 -14.64 -1.98 -7.66
N ASP A 262 -15.44 -2.67 -8.48
CA ASP A 262 -15.10 -2.99 -9.87
C ASP A 262 -14.99 -1.73 -10.73
N ASP A 263 -15.90 -0.77 -10.58
CA ASP A 263 -15.81 0.53 -11.29
C ASP A 263 -14.49 1.25 -10.96
N LEU A 264 -14.11 1.28 -9.68
CA LEU A 264 -12.86 1.91 -9.25
C LEU A 264 -11.63 1.16 -9.77
N ALA A 265 -11.69 -0.17 -9.83
CA ALA A 265 -10.63 -0.97 -10.43
C ALA A 265 -10.48 -0.63 -11.91
N GLU A 266 -11.56 -0.69 -12.68
CA GLU A 266 -11.54 -0.41 -14.11
C GLU A 266 -11.00 1.01 -14.42
N GLU A 267 -11.48 2.03 -13.70
CA GLU A 267 -11.00 3.40 -13.89
C GLU A 267 -9.52 3.57 -13.50
N THR A 268 -9.06 2.81 -12.50
CA THR A 268 -7.64 2.77 -12.12
C THR A 268 -6.78 2.08 -13.18
N GLU A 269 -7.23 0.96 -13.75
CA GLU A 269 -6.54 0.28 -14.86
C GLU A 269 -6.37 1.21 -16.06
N LYS A 270 -7.45 1.89 -16.47
CA LYS A 270 -7.42 2.88 -17.56
C LYS A 270 -6.43 4.01 -17.27
N ALA A 271 -6.40 4.49 -16.04
CA ALA A 271 -5.51 5.55 -15.63
C ALA A 271 -4.03 5.14 -15.63
N ILE A 272 -3.70 3.95 -15.11
CA ILE A 272 -2.33 3.42 -15.12
C ILE A 272 -1.86 3.19 -16.55
N THR A 273 -2.69 2.59 -17.41
CA THR A 273 -2.39 2.43 -18.83
C THR A 273 -2.11 3.77 -19.50
N TRP A 274 -2.87 4.81 -19.16
CA TRP A 274 -2.58 6.14 -19.66
C TRP A 274 -1.24 6.69 -19.18
N ILE A 275 -0.91 6.57 -17.88
CA ILE A 275 0.40 7.00 -17.34
C ILE A 275 1.53 6.28 -18.08
N GLN A 276 1.43 4.95 -18.19
CA GLN A 276 2.44 4.14 -18.87
C GLN A 276 2.67 4.58 -20.31
N ASN A 277 1.60 4.78 -21.08
CA ASN A 277 1.69 5.21 -22.46
C ASN A 277 2.30 6.61 -22.59
N ARG A 278 1.83 7.59 -21.79
CA ARG A 278 2.36 8.95 -21.87
C ARG A 278 3.79 9.08 -21.38
N TYR A 279 4.14 8.34 -20.34
CA TYR A 279 5.52 8.27 -19.90
C TYR A 279 6.40 7.76 -21.04
N ARG A 280 6.02 6.65 -21.69
CA ARG A 280 6.73 6.09 -22.83
C ARG A 280 6.82 7.03 -24.03
N ASP A 281 5.76 7.76 -24.35
CA ASP A 281 5.78 8.76 -25.42
C ASP A 281 6.84 9.85 -25.17
N VAL A 282 7.10 10.18 -23.90
CA VAL A 282 8.05 11.23 -23.50
C VAL A 282 9.48 10.70 -23.35
N THR A 283 9.65 9.51 -22.76
CA THR A 283 10.98 8.97 -22.39
C THR A 283 11.52 7.96 -23.39
N GLY A 284 10.66 7.35 -24.21
CA GLY A 284 10.99 6.20 -25.06
C GLY A 284 10.95 4.85 -24.34
N GLU A 285 10.72 4.85 -23.02
CA GLU A 285 10.81 3.68 -22.14
C GLU A 285 9.52 3.51 -21.34
N TRP A 286 9.21 2.29 -20.92
CA TRP A 286 8.08 2.10 -20.01
C TRP A 286 8.46 2.53 -18.59
N PRO A 287 7.55 3.16 -17.83
CA PRO A 287 7.82 3.40 -16.42
C PRO A 287 7.80 2.08 -15.65
N THR A 288 8.55 2.05 -14.55
CA THR A 288 8.39 1.07 -13.48
C THR A 288 7.42 1.65 -12.45
N ILE A 289 6.25 1.04 -12.29
CA ILE A 289 5.18 1.52 -11.40
C ILE A 289 4.87 0.47 -10.34
N TRP A 290 4.97 0.91 -9.09
CA TRP A 290 4.62 0.15 -7.91
C TRP A 290 3.39 0.78 -7.25
N ALA A 291 2.55 -0.05 -6.66
CA ALA A 291 1.38 0.39 -5.93
C ALA A 291 1.47 0.06 -4.44
N ASN A 292 0.76 0.82 -3.62
CA ASN A 292 0.62 0.57 -2.20
C ASN A 292 -0.78 0.10 -1.80
N ASN A 293 -0.86 -0.66 -0.69
CA ASN A 293 -2.09 -1.18 -0.08
C ASN A 293 -2.75 -2.35 -0.82
N MET A 294 -2.01 -3.41 -1.16
CA MET A 294 -2.62 -4.67 -1.59
C MET A 294 -3.22 -5.37 -0.37
N GLU A 295 -4.56 -5.31 -0.22
CA GLU A 295 -5.33 -5.83 0.91
C GLU A 295 -5.38 -7.37 0.93
N PHE A 296 -4.23 -8.01 1.18
CA PHE A 296 -4.02 -9.45 1.42
C PHE A 296 -5.00 -10.41 0.71
N PRO A 297 -5.10 -10.36 -0.64
CA PRO A 297 -6.06 -11.17 -1.37
C PRO A 297 -5.84 -12.67 -1.17
N GLN A 298 -6.93 -13.41 -0.93
CA GLN A 298 -6.94 -14.87 -0.80
C GLN A 298 -7.55 -15.57 -2.04
N SER A 299 -7.96 -14.80 -3.05
CA SER A 299 -8.54 -15.29 -4.30
C SER A 299 -7.94 -14.55 -5.49
N PRO A 300 -7.74 -15.22 -6.65
CA PRO A 300 -7.35 -14.56 -7.89
C PRO A 300 -8.32 -13.44 -8.31
N ASP A 301 -9.60 -13.52 -7.91
CA ASP A 301 -10.64 -12.58 -8.36
C ASP A 301 -10.61 -11.22 -7.65
N SER A 302 -9.63 -10.98 -6.75
CA SER A 302 -9.51 -9.68 -6.08
C SER A 302 -9.21 -8.55 -7.10
N PRO A 303 -10.01 -7.47 -7.13
CA PRO A 303 -9.77 -6.35 -8.06
C PRO A 303 -8.39 -5.71 -7.91
N ARG A 304 -7.85 -5.65 -6.69
CA ARG A 304 -6.49 -5.14 -6.45
C ARG A 304 -5.43 -6.08 -7.03
N LEU A 305 -5.60 -7.39 -6.90
CA LEU A 305 -4.69 -8.38 -7.47
C LEU A 305 -4.68 -8.34 -9.00
N GLN A 306 -5.83 -8.07 -9.63
CA GLN A 306 -5.93 -7.96 -11.08
C GLN A 306 -5.02 -6.86 -11.66
N MET A 307 -4.62 -5.85 -10.87
CA MET A 307 -3.64 -4.84 -11.28
C MET A 307 -2.23 -5.39 -11.54
N LEU A 308 -1.91 -6.57 -10.97
CA LEU A 308 -0.67 -7.30 -11.21
C LEU A 308 -0.79 -8.32 -12.36
N LEU A 309 -1.95 -8.40 -13.00
CA LEU A 309 -2.24 -9.30 -14.12
C LEU A 309 -2.62 -8.50 -15.37
N PRO A 310 -2.33 -9.01 -16.57
CA PRO A 310 -2.69 -8.31 -17.79
C PRO A 310 -4.21 -8.40 -18.01
N SER A 311 -4.84 -7.26 -18.28
CA SER A 311 -6.27 -7.15 -18.58
C SER A 311 -6.49 -6.46 -19.94
N GLU A 312 -7.76 -6.32 -20.34
CA GLU A 312 -8.13 -5.52 -21.51
C GLU A 312 -7.83 -4.03 -21.32
N HIS A 313 -7.99 -3.51 -20.09
CA HIS A 313 -7.77 -2.11 -19.77
C HIS A 313 -6.35 -1.84 -19.24
N LEU A 314 -5.64 -2.87 -18.79
CA LEU A 314 -4.25 -2.84 -18.33
C LEU A 314 -3.40 -3.92 -19.03
N PRO A 315 -3.06 -3.75 -20.31
CA PRO A 315 -2.28 -4.74 -21.05
C PRO A 315 -0.85 -4.89 -20.52
N ARG A 316 -0.32 -3.87 -19.84
CA ARG A 316 0.95 -3.91 -19.10
C ARG A 316 0.65 -3.80 -17.60
N PRO A 317 0.76 -4.90 -16.84
CA PRO A 317 0.53 -4.87 -15.39
C PRO A 317 1.47 -3.94 -14.65
N LEU A 318 1.14 -3.65 -13.40
CA LEU A 318 2.04 -3.02 -12.46
C LEU A 318 3.30 -3.87 -12.24
N ASP A 319 4.40 -3.19 -11.94
CA ASP A 319 5.69 -3.84 -11.67
C ASP A 319 5.80 -4.30 -10.23
N GLY A 320 4.95 -3.82 -9.31
CA GLY A 320 4.89 -4.32 -7.94
C GLY A 320 3.69 -3.79 -7.17
N PHE A 321 3.26 -4.53 -6.13
CA PHE A 321 2.18 -4.10 -5.24
C PHE A 321 2.52 -4.47 -3.79
N ALA A 322 2.66 -3.46 -2.94
CA ALA A 322 3.01 -3.61 -1.54
C ALA A 322 1.84 -4.13 -0.69
N MET A 323 2.11 -5.17 0.10
CA MET A 323 1.24 -5.67 1.17
C MET A 323 1.84 -5.16 2.48
N GLU A 324 1.39 -4.01 2.95
CA GLU A 324 1.89 -3.40 4.18
C GLU A 324 1.31 -4.05 5.42
N ASN A 325 1.99 -3.96 6.56
CA ASN A 325 1.50 -4.50 7.84
C ASN A 325 1.32 -6.03 7.86
N MET A 326 2.19 -6.76 7.15
CA MET A 326 2.10 -8.23 7.07
C MET A 326 2.15 -8.91 8.45
N TYR A 327 2.92 -8.39 9.41
CA TYR A 327 3.21 -9.12 10.65
C TYR A 327 3.04 -8.29 11.92
N ALA A 328 3.28 -6.98 11.85
CA ALA A 328 3.06 -6.04 12.94
C ALA A 328 2.96 -4.60 12.41
N HIS A 329 2.46 -3.68 13.22
CA HIS A 329 2.22 -2.29 12.82
C HIS A 329 2.05 -1.35 14.02
N TRP A 330 2.14 -0.03 13.83
CA TRP A 330 1.91 0.99 14.86
C TRP A 330 0.58 1.74 14.69
N GLY A 331 -0.53 1.03 14.50
CA GLY A 331 -1.82 1.67 14.22
C GLY A 331 -2.32 1.31 12.82
N TYR A 332 -3.52 1.74 12.49
CA TYR A 332 -4.09 1.55 11.15
C TYR A 332 -4.68 2.86 10.64
N GLY A 333 -4.50 3.15 9.34
CA GLY A 333 -4.99 4.36 8.69
C GLY A 333 -4.59 5.65 9.42
N GLY A 334 -5.56 6.55 9.69
CA GLY A 334 -5.32 7.80 10.43
C GLY A 334 -4.88 7.64 11.90
N GLY A 335 -4.67 6.41 12.36
CA GLY A 335 -4.06 6.06 13.64
C GLY A 335 -2.63 5.52 13.54
N SER A 336 -2.03 5.45 12.35
CA SER A 336 -0.63 5.04 12.13
C SER A 336 0.33 5.85 13.02
N GLY A 337 1.42 5.22 13.46
CA GLY A 337 2.35 5.78 14.43
C GLY A 337 1.79 6.05 15.84
N LYS A 338 0.78 5.33 16.33
CA LYS A 338 0.30 5.47 17.73
C LYS A 338 0.75 4.33 18.63
N ASN A 339 0.10 3.17 18.53
CA ASN A 339 0.34 2.01 19.40
C ASN A 339 0.85 0.84 18.59
N PHE A 340 1.90 0.19 19.08
CA PHE A 340 2.39 -1.06 18.48
C PHE A 340 1.33 -2.16 18.65
N MET A 341 1.08 -2.90 17.57
CA MET A 341 0.15 -4.01 17.51
C MET A 341 0.75 -5.15 16.68
N TRP A 342 0.55 -6.36 17.16
CA TRP A 342 0.76 -7.56 16.37
C TRP A 342 -0.47 -7.82 15.52
N VAL A 343 -0.26 -8.27 14.29
CA VAL A 343 -1.34 -8.84 13.48
C VAL A 343 -1.91 -10.06 14.22
N PRO A 344 -3.21 -10.16 14.51
CA PRO A 344 -3.85 -11.33 15.12
C PRO A 344 -3.49 -12.66 14.43
N GLU A 345 -3.62 -13.80 15.12
CA GLU A 345 -3.19 -15.09 14.57
C GLU A 345 -4.00 -15.48 13.32
N ASP A 346 -5.31 -15.23 13.33
CA ASP A 346 -6.21 -15.42 12.20
C ASP A 346 -5.80 -14.53 11.02
N GLU A 347 -5.62 -13.22 11.22
CA GLU A 347 -5.13 -12.32 10.17
C GLU A 347 -3.74 -12.72 9.66
N TRP A 348 -2.84 -13.20 10.52
CA TRP A 348 -1.52 -13.69 10.11
C TRP A 348 -1.63 -14.90 9.17
N ILE A 349 -2.60 -15.79 9.41
CA ILE A 349 -2.89 -16.92 8.49
C ILE A 349 -3.39 -16.38 7.16
N GLU A 350 -4.27 -15.39 7.15
CA GLU A 350 -4.77 -14.76 5.92
C GLU A 350 -3.63 -14.12 5.11
N HIS A 351 -2.73 -13.39 5.78
CA HIS A 351 -1.55 -12.78 5.17
C HIS A 351 -0.59 -13.83 4.61
N LEU A 352 -0.39 -14.95 5.33
CA LEU A 352 0.40 -16.08 4.85
C LEU A 352 -0.20 -16.70 3.59
N GLN A 353 -1.52 -16.96 3.58
CA GLN A 353 -2.22 -17.48 2.42
C GLN A 353 -2.12 -16.54 1.22
N SER A 354 -2.26 -15.23 1.46
CA SER A 354 -2.09 -14.23 0.42
C SER A 354 -0.68 -14.26 -0.16
N LEU A 355 0.36 -14.22 0.67
CA LEU A 355 1.76 -14.33 0.21
C LEU A 355 2.01 -15.59 -0.64
N MET A 356 1.48 -16.73 -0.21
CA MET A 356 1.58 -17.99 -0.95
C MET A 356 0.86 -17.91 -2.30
N LEU A 357 -0.36 -17.38 -2.33
CA LEU A 357 -1.13 -17.18 -3.55
C LEU A 357 -0.38 -16.28 -4.55
N MET A 358 0.27 -15.21 -4.07
CA MET A 358 1.07 -14.35 -4.94
C MET A 358 2.23 -15.09 -5.60
N GLY A 359 2.91 -15.94 -4.83
CA GLY A 359 3.94 -16.84 -5.35
C GLY A 359 3.39 -17.85 -6.36
N GLU A 360 2.21 -18.42 -6.11
CA GLU A 360 1.53 -19.35 -7.02
C GLU A 360 1.17 -18.71 -8.36
N LEU A 361 0.66 -17.49 -8.32
CA LEU A 361 0.27 -16.71 -9.48
C LEU A 361 1.47 -16.04 -10.18
N LYS A 362 2.67 -16.14 -9.59
CA LYS A 362 3.90 -15.54 -10.13
C LYS A 362 3.78 -14.03 -10.34
N VAL A 363 3.08 -13.36 -9.42
CA VAL A 363 2.90 -11.91 -9.45
C VAL A 363 3.83 -11.22 -8.48
N ASN A 364 4.18 -9.98 -8.80
CA ASN A 364 5.23 -9.25 -8.09
C ASN A 364 4.74 -8.59 -6.80
N ALA A 365 4.32 -9.43 -5.85
CA ALA A 365 3.87 -8.97 -4.55
C ALA A 365 5.03 -8.61 -3.63
N ARG A 366 4.82 -7.57 -2.83
CA ARG A 366 5.87 -6.97 -2.00
C ARG A 366 5.40 -6.94 -0.54
N PRO A 367 5.45 -8.08 0.16
CA PRO A 367 5.19 -8.10 1.59
C PRO A 367 6.12 -7.12 2.29
N LEU A 368 5.55 -6.24 3.10
CA LEU A 368 6.28 -5.31 3.92
C LEU A 368 5.97 -5.63 5.39
N MET A 369 7.03 -5.82 6.19
CA MET A 369 6.90 -6.18 7.61
C MET A 369 6.05 -5.18 8.41
N PHE A 370 6.23 -3.87 8.18
CA PHE A 370 5.53 -2.76 8.85
C PHE A 370 5.19 -1.68 7.83
N ASP A 371 4.07 -0.96 8.01
CA ASP A 371 3.69 0.21 7.21
C ASP A 371 4.87 1.14 6.84
N GLY A 372 4.75 1.80 5.69
CA GLY A 372 5.50 2.99 5.38
C GLY A 372 5.35 4.09 6.43
N GLY A 373 6.03 5.23 6.20
CA GLY A 373 5.86 6.42 7.04
C GLY A 373 6.46 6.30 8.45
N ILE A 374 5.66 6.71 9.44
CA ILE A 374 6.07 6.89 10.85
C ILE A 374 6.45 5.58 11.55
N ASP A 375 5.95 4.44 11.06
CA ASP A 375 6.22 3.11 11.60
C ASP A 375 7.70 2.74 11.43
N ASN A 376 8.30 3.07 10.29
CA ASN A 376 9.74 2.87 10.05
C ASN A 376 10.61 3.71 10.99
N LEU A 377 10.24 4.97 11.23
CA LEU A 377 10.94 5.83 12.20
C LEU A 377 10.87 5.25 13.61
N LYS A 378 9.70 4.73 14.01
CA LYS A 378 9.53 4.10 15.32
C LYS A 378 10.35 2.82 15.44
N PHE A 379 10.27 1.95 14.44
CA PHE A 379 11.07 0.74 14.37
C PHE A 379 12.56 1.06 14.47
N ALA A 380 13.06 2.04 13.70
CA ALA A 380 14.45 2.45 13.71
C ALA A 380 14.95 2.88 15.10
N ARG A 381 14.07 3.44 15.95
CA ARG A 381 14.37 3.91 17.31
C ARG A 381 14.24 2.84 18.40
N LEU A 382 13.73 1.66 18.08
CA LEU A 382 13.64 0.58 19.06
C LEU A 382 15.04 0.10 19.48
N PRO A 383 15.20 -0.40 20.72
CA PRO A 383 16.39 -1.14 21.13
C PRO A 383 16.72 -2.28 20.16
N HIS A 384 18.02 -2.55 19.95
CA HIS A 384 18.47 -3.55 18.98
C HIS A 384 17.82 -4.93 19.17
N ASN A 385 17.74 -5.42 20.41
CA ASN A 385 17.13 -6.72 20.72
C ASN A 385 15.64 -6.78 20.36
N GLU A 386 14.91 -5.67 20.50
CA GLU A 386 13.50 -5.62 20.11
C GLU A 386 13.34 -5.57 18.59
N ARG A 387 14.19 -4.80 17.89
CA ARG A 387 14.21 -4.83 16.43
C ARG A 387 14.54 -6.21 15.90
N GLU A 388 15.58 -6.85 16.43
CA GLU A 388 16.00 -8.20 16.05
C GLU A 388 14.87 -9.22 16.28
N ARG A 389 14.16 -9.14 17.41
CA ARG A 389 13.00 -9.99 17.69
C ARG A 389 11.91 -9.83 16.62
N LEU A 390 11.57 -8.60 16.27
CA LEU A 390 10.57 -8.30 15.25
C LEU A 390 11.00 -8.79 13.86
N ILE A 391 12.26 -8.56 13.48
CA ILE A 391 12.82 -9.01 12.20
C ILE A 391 12.86 -10.53 12.12
N ASN A 392 13.28 -11.22 13.17
CA ASN A 392 13.30 -12.68 13.21
C ASN A 392 11.89 -13.27 13.07
N TYR A 393 10.88 -12.67 13.71
CA TYR A 393 9.49 -13.09 13.53
C TYR A 393 8.96 -12.83 12.11
N GLY A 394 9.18 -11.62 11.58
CA GLY A 394 8.72 -11.25 10.25
C GLY A 394 9.40 -12.05 9.14
N TYR A 395 10.72 -12.25 9.22
CA TYR A 395 11.48 -12.99 8.22
C TYR A 395 11.12 -14.49 8.24
N ALA A 396 11.02 -15.10 9.44
CA ALA A 396 10.55 -16.47 9.55
C ALA A 396 9.11 -16.64 9.01
N SER A 397 8.23 -15.66 9.24
CA SER A 397 6.88 -15.64 8.67
C SER A 397 6.88 -15.55 7.15
N TYR A 398 7.77 -14.75 6.56
CA TYR A 398 7.95 -14.68 5.11
C TYR A 398 8.45 -16.02 4.55
N LEU A 399 9.48 -16.62 5.17
CA LEU A 399 10.00 -17.92 4.75
C LEU A 399 8.92 -19.02 4.85
N MET A 400 7.97 -18.91 5.77
CA MET A 400 6.84 -19.84 5.83
C MET A 400 6.02 -19.85 4.52
N GLY A 401 5.83 -18.69 3.88
CA GLY A 401 4.98 -18.54 2.68
C GLY A 401 5.70 -18.38 1.35
N VAL A 402 7.02 -18.10 1.34
CA VAL A 402 7.76 -17.85 0.09
C VAL A 402 7.72 -19.06 -0.85
N LYS A 403 7.55 -18.81 -2.14
CA LYS A 403 7.62 -19.84 -3.18
C LYS A 403 8.91 -19.67 -3.98
N VAL A 404 9.67 -20.76 -4.08
CA VAL A 404 10.83 -20.88 -4.96
C VAL A 404 10.44 -21.84 -6.07
N GLU A 405 10.48 -21.39 -7.31
CA GLU A 405 10.19 -22.21 -8.47
C GLU A 405 11.34 -23.18 -8.78
N PRO A 406 11.12 -24.23 -9.59
CA PRO A 406 12.16 -25.21 -9.93
C PRO A 406 13.42 -24.61 -10.59
N ASP A 407 13.29 -23.45 -11.24
CA ASP A 407 14.41 -22.70 -11.84
C ASP A 407 15.09 -21.73 -10.86
N GLY A 408 14.71 -21.77 -9.58
CA GLY A 408 15.21 -20.88 -8.54
C GLY A 408 14.53 -19.50 -8.52
N SER A 409 13.55 -19.24 -9.39
CA SER A 409 12.87 -17.95 -9.41
C SER A 409 11.98 -17.71 -8.19
N ILE A 410 11.98 -16.47 -7.71
CA ILE A 410 11.15 -15.98 -6.60
C ILE A 410 10.45 -14.70 -7.04
N TYR A 411 9.13 -14.67 -6.91
CA TYR A 411 8.27 -13.56 -7.35
C TYR A 411 7.86 -12.62 -6.22
N THR A 412 8.04 -13.05 -4.97
CA THR A 412 7.72 -12.25 -3.78
C THR A 412 8.99 -11.78 -3.08
N LYS A 413 9.09 -10.49 -2.77
CA LYS A 413 10.28 -9.91 -2.10
C LYS A 413 9.88 -9.28 -0.79
N LEU A 414 10.67 -9.49 0.26
CA LEU A 414 10.36 -8.96 1.58
C LEU A 414 10.93 -7.56 1.80
N GLY A 415 10.05 -6.64 2.18
CA GLY A 415 10.40 -5.28 2.56
C GLY A 415 10.76 -5.19 4.03
N SER A 416 11.88 -4.53 4.32
CA SER A 416 12.31 -4.24 5.69
C SER A 416 12.95 -2.85 5.80
N CYS A 417 12.92 -2.26 6.99
CA CYS A 417 13.65 -1.03 7.28
C CYS A 417 15.09 -1.38 7.71
N PRO A 418 16.11 -1.11 6.87
CA PRO A 418 17.49 -1.35 7.27
C PRO A 418 18.04 -0.22 8.16
N ILE A 419 17.25 0.81 8.48
CA ILE A 419 17.73 1.98 9.21
C ILE A 419 17.56 1.76 10.71
N ALA A 420 18.65 1.97 11.42
CA ALA A 420 18.74 1.93 12.87
C ALA A 420 19.21 3.28 13.39
N MET A 421 18.54 3.83 14.40
CA MET A 421 19.07 4.94 15.19
C MET A 421 20.03 4.36 16.24
N ILE A 422 21.32 4.64 16.07
CA ILE A 422 22.40 4.23 16.99
C ILE A 422 23.10 5.51 17.43
N ASP A 423 23.07 5.80 18.73
CA ASP A 423 23.57 7.06 19.32
C ASP A 423 23.00 8.30 18.62
N ASP A 424 21.68 8.30 18.42
CA ASP A 424 20.89 9.33 17.69
C ASP A 424 21.33 9.60 16.24
N LYS A 425 22.12 8.69 15.66
CA LYS A 425 22.52 8.76 14.26
C LYS A 425 21.89 7.61 13.48
N PRO A 426 21.27 7.89 12.33
CA PRO A 426 20.78 6.81 11.48
C PRO A 426 21.97 6.06 10.86
N GLN A 427 21.88 4.74 10.86
CA GLN A 427 22.87 3.83 10.27
C GLN A 427 22.15 2.70 9.54
N LEU A 428 22.77 2.18 8.47
CA LEU A 428 22.33 0.93 7.87
C LEU A 428 22.71 -0.23 8.79
N HIS A 429 21.76 -1.11 9.07
CA HIS A 429 21.93 -2.28 9.90
C HIS A 429 21.26 -3.48 9.23
N ILE A 430 22.08 -4.45 8.85
CA ILE A 430 21.64 -5.70 8.25
C ILE A 430 21.55 -6.74 9.36
N TYR A 431 20.40 -7.39 9.48
CA TYR A 431 20.19 -8.42 10.49
C TYR A 431 20.74 -9.76 9.98
N ASP A 432 21.46 -10.47 10.85
CA ASP A 432 22.16 -11.72 10.50
C ASP A 432 21.23 -12.75 9.85
N CYS A 433 19.97 -12.82 10.29
CA CYS A 433 19.01 -13.78 9.78
C CYS A 433 18.77 -13.70 8.28
N PHE A 434 18.94 -12.53 7.67
CA PHE A 434 18.84 -12.34 6.22
C PHE A 434 19.96 -13.02 5.43
N THR A 435 21.09 -13.31 6.09
CA THR A 435 22.29 -13.91 5.45
C THR A 435 22.39 -15.41 5.70
N TRP A 436 21.48 -16.00 6.49
CA TRP A 436 21.51 -17.43 6.76
C TRP A 436 21.05 -18.23 5.54
N ASP A 437 21.98 -19.01 4.99
CA ASP A 437 21.69 -19.94 3.90
C ASP A 437 20.91 -21.15 4.41
N ILE A 438 19.59 -21.02 4.41
CA ILE A 438 18.66 -22.10 4.77
C ILE A 438 18.36 -23.05 3.59
N GLY A 439 18.85 -22.77 2.37
CA GLY A 439 18.54 -23.56 1.16
C GLY A 439 17.15 -23.31 0.59
N HIS A 440 16.74 -24.11 -0.40
CA HIS A 440 15.38 -24.11 -0.96
C HIS A 440 14.37 -24.80 -0.05
N PRO A 441 13.07 -24.45 -0.10
CA PRO A 441 12.03 -25.21 0.58
C PRO A 441 11.91 -26.62 0.01
N ILE A 442 12.00 -27.64 0.87
CA ILE A 442 11.72 -29.04 0.47
C ILE A 442 10.24 -29.40 0.64
N GLU A 443 9.49 -28.55 1.35
CA GLU A 443 8.04 -28.66 1.52
C GLU A 443 7.35 -27.40 0.98
N THR A 444 6.49 -27.58 -0.03
CA THR A 444 5.68 -26.51 -0.61
C THR A 444 4.21 -26.93 -0.60
N ARG A 445 3.40 -26.16 0.13
CA ARG A 445 1.94 -26.29 0.21
C ARG A 445 1.28 -25.28 -0.72
N LEU A 446 0.03 -25.56 -1.07
CA LEU A 446 -0.81 -24.56 -1.73
C LEU A 446 -1.31 -23.55 -0.68
N SER A 447 -1.63 -22.34 -1.12
CA SER A 447 -2.24 -21.27 -0.32
C SER A 447 -3.51 -21.74 0.40
N SER A 448 -4.32 -22.55 -0.28
CA SER A 448 -5.51 -23.19 0.30
C SER A 448 -5.23 -24.26 1.37
N ASP A 449 -3.99 -24.76 1.47
CA ASP A 449 -3.51 -25.74 2.47
C ASP A 449 -2.43 -25.12 3.39
N ALA A 450 -2.43 -23.80 3.60
CA ALA A 450 -1.45 -23.13 4.46
C ALA A 450 -1.45 -23.69 5.91
N LEU A 451 -2.61 -24.14 6.40
CA LEU A 451 -2.73 -24.79 7.71
C LEU A 451 -2.03 -26.15 7.79
N GLY A 452 -1.68 -26.77 6.65
CA GLY A 452 -0.89 -28.00 6.58
C GLY A 452 0.52 -27.87 7.19
N TYR A 453 1.03 -26.64 7.32
CA TYR A 453 2.28 -26.36 8.03
C TYR A 453 2.13 -26.33 9.57
N ARG A 454 0.91 -26.31 10.10
CA ARG A 454 0.66 -26.24 11.55
C ARG A 454 1.00 -27.57 12.21
N ILE A 455 1.79 -27.52 13.28
CA ILE A 455 2.06 -28.69 14.12
C ILE A 455 0.75 -29.09 14.82
N PRO A 456 0.33 -30.37 14.77
CA PRO A 456 -0.90 -30.82 15.40
C PRO A 456 -0.97 -30.45 16.89
N ASN A 457 -2.12 -29.92 17.33
CA ASN A 457 -2.37 -29.47 18.70
C ASN A 457 -1.44 -28.35 19.20
N SER A 458 -0.85 -27.58 18.29
CA SER A 458 -0.03 -26.41 18.59
C SER A 458 -0.46 -25.20 17.77
N SER A 459 -0.07 -24.01 18.22
CA SER A 459 -0.16 -22.80 17.39
C SER A 459 1.07 -22.60 16.52
N VAL A 460 2.07 -23.49 16.60
CA VAL A 460 3.32 -23.34 15.85
C VAL A 460 3.21 -23.94 14.45
N PHE A 461 3.72 -23.19 13.48
CA PHE A 461 3.91 -23.61 12.10
C PHE A 461 5.36 -24.02 11.88
N ILE A 462 5.58 -25.08 11.10
CA ILE A 462 6.90 -25.58 10.72
C ILE A 462 6.99 -25.78 9.21
N ARG A 463 8.10 -25.36 8.61
CA ARG A 463 8.43 -25.65 7.21
C ARG A 463 9.89 -26.06 7.09
N ARG A 464 10.13 -27.08 6.25
CA ARG A 464 11.48 -27.63 6.02
C ARG A 464 12.12 -27.06 4.75
N PHE A 465 13.43 -26.91 4.83
CA PHE A 465 14.31 -26.45 3.77
C PHE A 465 15.51 -27.39 3.66
N GLU A 466 16.27 -27.28 2.56
CA GLU A 466 17.43 -28.13 2.30
C GLU A 466 18.47 -28.06 3.42
N ASN A 467 18.73 -26.86 3.95
CA ASN A 467 19.74 -26.62 4.98
C ASN A 467 19.14 -26.27 6.35
N GLY A 468 17.85 -26.55 6.61
CA GLY A 468 17.27 -26.20 7.90
C GLY A 468 15.76 -26.30 8.02
N ILE A 469 15.24 -25.70 9.09
CA ILE A 469 13.80 -25.56 9.33
C ILE A 469 13.46 -24.14 9.78
N VAL A 470 12.22 -23.73 9.50
CA VAL A 470 11.61 -22.50 9.97
C VAL A 470 10.44 -22.85 10.88
N LEU A 471 10.38 -22.19 12.04
CA LEU A 471 9.31 -22.32 13.02
C LEU A 471 8.72 -20.94 13.32
N VAL A 472 7.39 -20.82 13.35
CA VAL A 472 6.71 -19.57 13.68
C VAL A 472 5.59 -19.82 14.68
N ASN A 473 5.61 -19.13 15.81
CA ASN A 473 4.48 -19.04 16.74
C ASN A 473 3.74 -17.70 16.55
N PRO A 474 2.66 -17.64 15.76
CA PRO A 474 1.82 -16.47 15.65
C PRO A 474 0.89 -16.25 16.84
N SER A 475 0.82 -17.15 17.83
CA SER A 475 -0.05 -16.92 19.00
C SER A 475 0.41 -15.72 19.83
N ALA A 476 -0.54 -14.99 20.41
CA ALA A 476 -0.29 -13.86 21.30
C ALA A 476 -0.08 -14.26 22.78
N GLU A 477 -0.51 -15.45 23.18
CA GLU A 477 -0.66 -15.77 24.61
C GLU A 477 0.16 -16.99 25.07
N GLN A 478 0.44 -17.93 24.17
CA GLN A 478 0.93 -19.24 24.57
C GLN A 478 2.36 -19.49 24.11
N SER A 479 3.23 -19.80 25.07
CA SER A 479 4.49 -20.47 24.78
C SER A 479 4.19 -21.92 24.42
N ASN A 480 4.66 -22.37 23.27
CA ASN A 480 4.39 -23.71 22.77
C ASN A 480 5.67 -24.56 22.89
N PRO A 481 5.69 -25.60 23.74
CA PRO A 481 6.76 -26.58 23.71
C PRO A 481 6.62 -27.42 22.43
N ILE A 482 7.72 -27.60 21.72
CA ILE A 482 7.80 -28.37 20.48
C ILE A 482 8.86 -29.43 20.67
N GLN A 483 8.48 -30.67 20.40
CA GLN A 483 9.43 -31.76 20.25
C GLN A 483 9.85 -31.83 18.79
N LEU A 484 11.12 -31.54 18.49
CA LEU A 484 11.65 -31.76 17.15
C LEU A 484 11.77 -33.26 16.88
N PRO A 485 11.45 -33.72 15.66
CA PRO A 485 11.74 -35.07 15.20
C PRO A 485 13.21 -35.45 15.38
N ASP A 486 13.49 -36.74 15.59
CA ASP A 486 14.86 -37.25 15.75
C ASP A 486 15.77 -36.97 14.54
N THR A 487 15.19 -36.84 13.35
CA THR A 487 15.86 -36.46 12.10
C THR A 487 16.42 -35.04 12.12
N GLU A 488 16.04 -34.22 13.09
CA GLU A 488 16.40 -32.80 13.22
C GLU A 488 17.44 -32.56 14.34
N LYS A 489 18.03 -33.62 14.92
CA LYS A 489 19.06 -33.53 15.98
C LYS A 489 20.39 -32.88 15.55
N THR A 490 20.61 -32.72 14.25
CA THR A 490 21.80 -32.08 13.68
C THR A 490 21.64 -30.57 13.51
N LEU A 491 20.48 -30.02 13.86
CA LEU A 491 20.23 -28.59 13.70
C LEU A 491 21.03 -27.76 14.72
N ILE A 492 21.45 -26.58 14.29
CA ILE A 492 22.10 -25.53 15.08
C ILE A 492 21.23 -24.29 15.11
N ASP A 493 21.30 -23.58 16.23
CA ASP A 493 20.75 -22.24 16.36
C ASP A 493 21.82 -21.23 15.90
N PRO A 494 21.69 -20.61 14.72
CA PRO A 494 22.74 -19.76 14.16
C PRO A 494 23.01 -18.51 15.01
N THR A 495 22.04 -18.06 15.82
CA THR A 495 22.19 -16.89 16.70
C THR A 495 23.20 -17.14 17.82
N ILE A 496 23.20 -18.35 18.40
CA ILE A 496 24.09 -18.71 19.54
C ILE A 496 25.15 -19.76 19.17
N LYS A 497 25.11 -20.28 17.94
CA LYS A 497 26.04 -21.27 17.38
C LYS A 497 26.15 -22.56 18.20
N THR A 498 25.04 -22.97 18.82
CA THR A 498 24.96 -24.24 19.57
C THR A 498 23.97 -25.20 18.90
N PRO A 499 24.11 -26.52 19.11
CA PRO A 499 23.09 -27.49 18.73
C PRO A 499 21.73 -27.08 19.29
N ALA A 500 20.68 -27.21 18.49
CA ALA A 500 19.31 -26.99 18.92
C ALA A 500 18.92 -28.06 19.95
N SER A 501 18.19 -27.66 20.98
CA SER A 501 17.57 -28.62 21.89
C SER A 501 16.52 -29.44 21.15
N THR A 502 16.40 -30.73 21.47
CA THR A 502 15.32 -31.60 20.94
C THR A 502 13.94 -31.13 21.37
N THR A 503 13.87 -30.39 22.48
CA THR A 503 12.66 -29.73 22.96
C THR A 503 12.89 -28.23 22.91
N LEU A 504 12.14 -27.53 22.06
CA LEU A 504 12.15 -26.08 21.95
C LEU A 504 10.92 -25.50 22.64
N SER A 505 11.02 -24.27 23.13
CA SER A 505 9.86 -23.52 23.61
C SER A 505 9.80 -22.22 22.83
N LEU A 506 8.80 -22.08 21.95
CA LEU A 506 8.57 -20.84 21.22
C LEU A 506 7.55 -20.01 21.99
N GLY A 507 8.00 -18.87 22.52
CA GLY A 507 7.13 -17.88 23.13
C GLY A 507 6.15 -17.26 22.11
N PRO A 508 5.21 -16.44 22.58
CA PRO A 508 4.32 -15.68 21.70
C PRO A 508 5.10 -14.86 20.66
N ARG A 509 4.55 -14.73 19.45
CA ARG A 509 5.09 -13.86 18.38
C ARG A 509 6.58 -14.06 18.13
N THR A 510 6.98 -15.32 18.02
CA THR A 510 8.39 -15.74 17.88
C THR A 510 8.59 -16.50 16.58
N GLY A 511 9.59 -16.06 15.81
CA GLY A 511 10.12 -16.79 14.66
C GLY A 511 11.47 -17.41 15.03
N LYS A 512 11.72 -18.62 14.57
CA LYS A 512 12.99 -19.32 14.76
C LYS A 512 13.43 -19.99 13.47
N ILE A 513 14.69 -19.76 13.09
CA ILE A 513 15.36 -20.43 11.98
C ILE A 513 16.46 -21.29 12.59
N LEU A 514 16.49 -22.56 12.21
CA LEU A 514 17.54 -23.49 12.63
C LEU A 514 18.19 -24.08 11.37
N LEU A 515 19.51 -24.17 11.37
CA LEU A 515 20.29 -24.61 10.21
C LEU A 515 20.86 -26.01 10.44
N LEU A 516 21.07 -26.79 9.39
CA LEU A 516 21.85 -28.02 9.47
C LEU A 516 23.32 -27.67 9.73
N ARG A 517 23.97 -28.51 10.53
CA ARG A 517 25.38 -28.36 10.90
C ARG A 517 26.36 -28.61 9.75
#